data_AF-A0A2G6NWC1-F1
#
_entry.id   AF-A0A2G6NWC1-F1
#
_cell.length_a   1.000
_cell.length_b   1.000
_cell.length_c   1.000
_cell.angle_alpha   90.00
_cell.angle_beta   90.00
_cell.angle_gamma   90.00
#
_symmetry.space_group_name_H-M   'P 1'
#
loop_
_entity.id
_entity.type
_entity.pdbx_description
1 polymer ?
#
loop_
_entity_poly.entity_id
_entity_poly.type
_entity_poly.pdbx_seq_one_letter_code
_entity_poly.pdbx_strand_id
1 'polypeptide(L)'
;MRQVYTFDPVPDKLDTAQAHHVLGGEMNLWSEYIPPERLQNMVFPRMTAMAECLWTRPPTRDFGAFLERWRPHMAVLAEMGVQPGPADRPVEFTVALDPEDGATRLTLDVKKDLREALTGHELEIRLAQVAGEPPAGYGPDLRVEDMGLPAVQERDAQAWPLGGRLDWKTTDGESRILAAQLFIDGTPYGTPAVLERTGHLALGRIPVLAHQPSARYPGGGPAGLVNGARGTREFRDGLWLGFESTDLDARIDLGAARPINEMSIRCYQGSPAWIFLPSEVEFQISDDGRRWETVAIVSHDVSPRIQDRLVHEFRAEGLERRARHVRVIGRSLGVCPDWHYGAGGPCWIFVDEIVVR
;
A
#
# COMPACT_ATOMS: atom_id res chain seq x y z
N MET A 1 1.17 16.19 -2.52
CA MET A 1 1.40 17.66 -2.64
C MET A 1 0.59 18.50 -1.65
N ARG A 2 -0.68 18.16 -1.40
CA ARG A 2 -1.60 18.92 -0.53
C ARG A 2 -1.06 19.27 0.85
N GLN A 3 -0.41 18.32 1.55
CA GLN A 3 0.14 18.56 2.89
C GLN A 3 1.12 19.75 2.94
N VAL A 4 1.95 19.92 1.90
CA VAL A 4 2.88 21.06 1.78
C VAL A 4 2.08 22.35 1.53
N TYR A 5 1.07 22.29 0.66
CA TYR A 5 0.22 23.44 0.35
C TYR A 5 -0.54 23.98 1.57
N THR A 6 -1.05 23.08 2.40
CA THR A 6 -1.87 23.41 3.59
C THR A 6 -1.04 23.77 4.81
N PHE A 7 0.28 23.69 4.75
CA PHE A 7 1.16 24.12 5.84
C PHE A 7 0.93 25.62 6.12
N ASP A 8 0.81 26.02 7.39
CA ASP A 8 0.88 27.42 7.77
C ASP A 8 2.21 27.71 8.46
N PRO A 9 3.06 28.61 7.91
CA PRO A 9 4.32 28.96 8.55
C PRO A 9 4.12 29.69 9.88
N VAL A 10 2.95 30.26 10.17
CA VAL A 10 2.64 30.94 11.43
C VAL A 10 1.72 30.03 12.26
N PRO A 11 2.23 29.41 13.34
CA PRO A 11 1.40 28.55 14.20
C PRO A 11 0.28 29.34 14.89
N ASP A 12 -0.92 28.77 14.94
CA ASP A 12 -2.12 29.37 15.58
C ASP A 12 -1.94 29.75 17.05
N LYS A 13 -0.95 29.15 17.72
CA LYS A 13 -0.62 29.42 19.13
C LYS A 13 0.19 30.69 19.36
N LEU A 14 0.69 31.33 18.30
CA LEU A 14 1.46 32.57 18.42
C LEU A 14 0.51 33.77 18.49
N ASP A 15 0.78 34.68 19.42
CA ASP A 15 0.15 35.99 19.39
C ASP A 15 0.71 36.87 18.25
N THR A 16 0.09 38.02 18.02
CA THR A 16 0.50 38.94 16.94
C THR A 16 1.96 39.39 17.08
N ALA A 17 2.44 39.66 18.30
CA ALA A 17 3.83 40.10 18.52
C ALA A 17 4.81 38.96 18.21
N GLN A 18 4.48 37.74 18.62
CA GLN A 18 5.28 36.55 18.36
C GLN A 18 5.31 36.17 16.87
N ALA A 19 4.17 36.30 16.18
CA ALA A 19 4.07 36.02 14.74
C ALA A 19 5.05 36.87 13.91
N HIS A 20 5.39 38.08 14.34
CA HIS A 20 6.38 38.94 13.68
C HIS A 20 7.81 38.36 13.69
N HIS A 21 8.10 37.38 14.56
CA HIS A 21 9.41 36.70 14.56
C HIS A 21 9.52 35.60 13.50
N VAL A 22 8.40 35.20 12.87
CA VAL A 22 8.41 34.27 11.73
C VAL A 22 8.76 35.05 10.46
N LEU A 23 10.03 34.98 10.05
CA LEU A 23 10.54 35.75 8.90
C LEU A 23 10.27 35.07 7.55
N GLY A 24 10.05 33.76 7.54
CA GLY A 24 9.83 32.97 6.33
C GLY A 24 9.89 31.46 6.60
N GLY A 25 9.94 30.68 5.52
CA GLY A 25 10.09 29.23 5.56
C GLY A 25 11.01 28.72 4.46
N GLU A 26 11.46 27.49 4.61
CA GLU A 26 12.37 26.81 3.70
C GLU A 26 11.92 25.35 3.51
N MET A 27 12.25 24.77 2.36
CA MET A 27 12.07 23.33 2.11
C MET A 27 13.43 22.67 1.93
N ASN A 28 13.88 21.96 2.96
CA ASN A 28 15.18 21.31 2.95
C ASN A 28 15.13 20.01 2.14
N LEU A 29 16.22 19.71 1.44
CA LEU A 29 16.44 18.42 0.79
C LEU A 29 17.75 17.80 1.30
N TRP A 30 17.63 16.71 2.06
CA TRP A 30 18.75 15.89 2.47
C TRP A 30 18.94 14.76 1.45
N SER A 31 20.17 14.55 0.98
CA SER A 31 20.46 13.72 -0.21
C SER A 31 21.24 12.44 0.10
N GLU A 32 21.25 11.97 1.34
CA GLU A 32 21.99 10.78 1.77
C GLU A 32 21.59 9.52 0.99
N TYR A 33 20.33 9.45 0.57
CA TYR A 33 19.75 8.32 -0.17
C TYR A 33 19.10 8.74 -1.49
N ILE A 34 19.43 9.94 -2.00
CA ILE A 34 18.86 10.46 -3.24
C ILE A 34 19.94 10.44 -4.31
N PRO A 35 19.89 9.52 -5.28
CA PRO A 35 20.83 9.54 -6.39
C PRO A 35 20.57 10.78 -7.27
N PRO A 36 21.60 11.33 -7.94
CA PRO A 36 21.50 12.60 -8.67
C PRO A 36 20.33 12.69 -9.65
N GLU A 37 20.06 11.61 -10.37
CA GLU A 37 18.98 11.49 -11.34
C GLU A 37 17.57 11.57 -10.74
N ARG A 38 17.41 11.37 -9.43
CA ARG A 38 16.12 11.44 -8.73
C ARG A 38 15.90 12.75 -7.97
N LEU A 39 16.91 13.62 -7.91
CA LEU A 39 16.86 14.84 -7.10
C LEU A 39 15.68 15.74 -7.50
N GLN A 40 15.50 15.98 -8.79
CA GLN A 40 14.41 16.83 -9.30
C GLN A 40 13.03 16.24 -9.01
N ASN A 41 12.88 14.92 -9.15
CA ASN A 41 11.63 14.21 -8.83
C ASN A 41 11.27 14.33 -7.34
N MET A 42 12.26 14.48 -6.47
CA MET A 42 12.06 14.64 -5.03
C MET A 42 11.71 16.08 -4.62
N VAL A 43 12.12 17.08 -5.40
CA VAL A 43 11.84 18.49 -5.08
C VAL A 43 10.57 18.97 -5.75
N PHE A 44 10.37 18.64 -7.03
CA PHE A 44 9.20 19.02 -7.80
C PHE A 44 8.19 17.87 -7.84
N PRO A 45 6.88 18.15 -7.68
CA PRO A 45 6.25 19.47 -7.61
C PRO A 45 6.11 20.05 -6.19
N ARG A 46 6.66 19.42 -5.15
CA ARG A 46 6.50 19.92 -3.76
C ARG A 46 6.97 21.37 -3.57
N MET A 47 8.02 21.77 -4.28
CA MET A 47 8.54 23.14 -4.21
C MET A 47 7.57 24.19 -4.75
N THR A 48 6.76 23.89 -5.77
CA THR A 48 5.77 24.85 -6.29
C THR A 48 4.64 25.08 -5.27
N ALA A 49 4.24 24.03 -4.56
CA ALA A 49 3.28 24.15 -3.45
C ALA A 49 3.87 24.95 -2.27
N MET A 50 5.15 24.73 -1.93
CA MET A 50 5.82 25.53 -0.90
C MET A 50 5.94 27.00 -1.31
N ALA A 51 6.28 27.28 -2.56
CA ALA A 51 6.38 28.65 -3.07
C ALA A 51 5.05 29.41 -2.94
N GLU A 52 3.93 28.77 -3.31
CA GLU A 52 2.60 29.36 -3.14
C GLU A 52 2.24 29.54 -1.65
N CYS A 53 2.57 28.57 -0.80
CA CYS A 53 2.36 28.64 0.64
C CYS A 53 3.06 29.84 1.29
N LEU A 54 4.31 30.12 0.89
CA LEU A 54 5.10 31.22 1.46
C LEU A 54 4.77 32.58 0.84
N TRP A 55 4.28 32.60 -0.40
CA TRP A 55 3.98 33.84 -1.13
C TRP A 55 2.54 34.32 -0.93
N THR A 56 1.58 33.39 -0.97
CA THR A 56 0.14 33.68 -0.88
C THR A 56 -0.36 33.43 0.54
N ARG A 57 -0.67 34.49 1.29
CA ARG A 57 -1.12 34.40 2.69
C ARG A 57 -2.61 34.05 2.80
N PRO A 58 -3.06 33.32 3.85
CA PRO A 58 -4.48 33.18 4.18
C PRO A 58 -5.21 34.54 4.25
N PRO A 59 -6.52 34.59 3.96
CA PRO A 59 -7.40 33.47 3.65
C PRO A 59 -7.49 33.13 2.15
N THR A 60 -6.67 33.72 1.28
CA THR A 60 -6.83 33.61 -0.18
C THR A 60 -6.23 32.34 -0.79
N ARG A 61 -5.75 31.40 0.02
CA ARG A 61 -5.22 30.11 -0.43
C ARG A 61 -6.36 29.15 -0.78
N ASP A 62 -6.31 28.60 -1.98
CA ASP A 62 -7.27 27.63 -2.50
C ASP A 62 -6.51 26.53 -3.25
N PHE A 63 -6.61 25.29 -2.75
CA PHE A 63 -5.87 24.16 -3.31
C PHE A 63 -6.35 23.76 -4.71
N GLY A 64 -7.65 23.85 -4.98
CA GLY A 64 -8.22 23.57 -6.31
C GLY A 64 -7.71 24.58 -7.34
N ALA A 65 -7.78 25.87 -7.01
CA ALA A 65 -7.25 26.93 -7.87
C ALA A 65 -5.74 26.80 -8.09
N PHE A 66 -5.00 26.33 -7.08
CA PHE A 66 -3.58 26.00 -7.24
C PHE A 66 -3.36 24.84 -8.22
N LEU A 67 -4.12 23.75 -8.12
CA LEU A 67 -4.04 22.62 -9.05
C LEU A 67 -4.29 23.06 -10.50
N GLU A 68 -5.26 23.95 -10.72
CA GLU A 68 -5.58 24.50 -12.03
C GLU A 68 -4.44 25.31 -12.65
N ARG A 69 -3.69 26.06 -11.84
CA ARG A 69 -2.47 26.75 -12.31
C ARG A 69 -1.29 25.80 -12.45
N TRP A 70 -1.19 24.80 -11.58
CA TRP A 70 -0.05 23.91 -11.49
C TRP A 70 -0.01 22.88 -12.63
N ARG A 71 -1.15 22.29 -13.00
CA ARG A 71 -1.24 21.30 -14.08
C ARG A 71 -0.59 21.78 -15.39
N PRO A 72 -0.96 22.95 -15.96
CA PRO A 72 -0.29 23.46 -17.16
C PRO A 72 1.17 23.90 -16.90
N HIS A 73 1.52 24.27 -15.67
CA HIS A 73 2.89 24.63 -15.32
C HIS A 73 3.87 23.45 -15.40
N MET A 74 3.40 22.19 -15.39
CA MET A 74 4.25 21.02 -15.63
C MET A 74 4.94 21.07 -17.00
N ALA A 75 4.26 21.58 -18.03
CA ALA A 75 4.85 21.74 -19.35
C ALA A 75 6.00 22.77 -19.33
N VAL A 76 5.83 23.86 -18.59
CA VAL A 76 6.88 24.88 -18.39
C VAL A 76 8.10 24.29 -17.70
N LEU A 77 7.90 23.49 -16.65
CA LEU A 77 9.00 22.79 -15.98
C LEU A 77 9.74 21.84 -16.93
N ALA A 78 9.00 21.10 -17.76
CA ALA A 78 9.59 20.22 -18.76
C ALA A 78 10.42 20.99 -19.81
N GLU A 79 9.95 22.14 -20.29
CA GLU A 79 10.71 23.02 -21.20
C GLU A 79 11.99 23.56 -20.56
N MET A 80 11.99 23.75 -19.24
CA MET A 80 13.18 24.14 -18.46
C MET A 80 14.14 22.97 -18.17
N GLY A 81 13.85 21.76 -18.66
CA GLY A 81 14.63 20.56 -18.39
C GLY A 81 14.47 20.01 -16.97
N VAL A 82 13.42 20.42 -16.25
CA VAL A 82 13.08 19.88 -14.94
C VAL A 82 12.20 18.65 -15.12
N GLN A 83 12.59 17.56 -14.48
CA GLN A 83 11.80 16.33 -14.39
C GLN A 83 11.04 16.33 -13.06
N PRO A 84 9.75 16.72 -13.02
CA PRO A 84 8.96 16.63 -11.82
C PRO A 84 8.60 15.18 -11.51
N GLY A 85 8.54 14.86 -10.22
CA GLY A 85 7.94 13.62 -9.74
C GLY A 85 6.42 13.66 -9.86
N PRO A 86 5.74 12.58 -9.49
CA PRO A 86 4.28 12.57 -9.44
C PRO A 86 3.77 13.56 -8.38
N ALA A 87 2.64 14.22 -8.68
CA ALA A 87 2.04 15.21 -7.80
C ALA A 87 1.40 14.61 -6.55
N ASP A 88 0.73 13.47 -6.76
CA ASP A 88 -0.01 12.76 -5.74
C ASP A 88 -0.16 11.27 -6.11
N ARG A 89 -0.65 10.49 -5.16
CA ARG A 89 -1.22 9.15 -5.38
C ARG A 89 -2.73 9.30 -5.26
N PRO A 90 -3.45 9.57 -6.36
CA PRO A 90 -4.79 10.12 -6.30
C PRO A 90 -5.89 9.06 -6.11
N VAL A 91 -5.61 7.81 -6.46
CA VAL A 91 -6.56 6.69 -6.36
C VAL A 91 -6.15 5.79 -5.18
N GLU A 92 -7.14 5.35 -4.41
CA GLU A 92 -6.96 4.38 -3.33
C GLU A 92 -7.73 3.10 -3.64
N PHE A 93 -7.08 1.94 -3.46
CA PHE A 93 -7.76 0.65 -3.46
C PHE A 93 -8.24 0.33 -2.05
N THR A 94 -9.51 -0.02 -1.91
CA THR A 94 -10.04 -0.71 -0.75
C THR A 94 -10.41 -2.12 -1.17
N VAL A 95 -9.90 -3.11 -0.43
CA VAL A 95 -10.21 -4.53 -0.67
C VAL A 95 -10.97 -5.07 0.53
N ALA A 96 -12.13 -5.64 0.27
CA ALA A 96 -12.96 -6.27 1.29
C ALA A 96 -13.51 -7.61 0.77
N LEU A 97 -13.97 -8.45 1.69
CA LEU A 97 -14.80 -9.59 1.35
C LEU A 97 -16.27 -9.17 1.37
N ASP A 98 -17.02 -9.64 0.38
CA ASP A 98 -18.46 -9.53 0.34
C ASP A 98 -19.07 -10.37 1.47
N PRO A 99 -19.92 -9.78 2.34
CA PRO A 99 -20.48 -10.50 3.48
C PRO A 99 -21.44 -11.63 3.09
N GLU A 100 -22.01 -11.62 1.88
CA GLU A 100 -23.01 -12.62 1.46
C GLU A 100 -22.36 -13.91 0.95
N ASP A 101 -21.32 -13.80 0.13
CA ASP A 101 -20.71 -14.94 -0.57
C ASP A 101 -19.19 -15.07 -0.37
N GLY A 102 -18.56 -14.16 0.37
CA GLY A 102 -17.12 -14.17 0.62
C GLY A 102 -16.27 -13.83 -0.61
N ALA A 103 -16.87 -13.31 -1.69
CA ALA A 103 -16.13 -12.88 -2.87
C ALA A 103 -15.33 -11.61 -2.59
N THR A 104 -14.21 -11.42 -3.28
CA THR A 104 -13.42 -10.19 -3.14
C THR A 104 -14.12 -9.02 -3.84
N ARG A 105 -14.34 -7.94 -3.09
CA ARG A 105 -14.82 -6.66 -3.57
C ARG A 105 -13.68 -5.64 -3.54
N LEU A 106 -13.42 -5.04 -4.70
CA LEU A 106 -12.45 -3.97 -4.89
C LEU A 106 -13.19 -2.67 -5.11
N THR A 107 -12.92 -1.69 -4.27
CA THR A 107 -13.38 -0.32 -4.46
C THR A 107 -12.18 0.54 -4.79
N LEU A 108 -12.25 1.30 -5.87
CA LEU A 108 -11.33 2.39 -6.17
C LEU A 108 -12.04 3.69 -5.89
N ASP A 109 -11.40 4.62 -5.19
CA ASP A 109 -11.91 5.97 -5.00
C ASP A 109 -10.80 6.99 -5.23
N VAL A 110 -11.16 8.13 -5.81
CA VAL A 110 -10.30 9.32 -5.77
C VAL A 110 -10.28 9.81 -4.33
N LYS A 111 -9.08 10.05 -3.81
CA LYS A 111 -8.92 10.59 -2.45
C LYS A 111 -9.88 11.75 -2.23
N LYS A 112 -10.63 11.67 -1.13
CA LYS A 112 -11.75 12.57 -0.84
C LYS A 112 -11.38 14.03 -1.02
N ASP A 113 -10.21 14.41 -0.54
CA ASP A 113 -9.73 15.77 -0.61
C ASP A 113 -9.36 16.26 -2.01
N LEU A 114 -8.81 15.36 -2.82
CA LEU A 114 -8.56 15.66 -4.22
C LEU A 114 -9.87 15.80 -4.99
N ARG A 115 -10.86 14.93 -4.71
CA ARG A 115 -12.22 15.05 -5.26
C ARG A 115 -12.88 16.38 -4.88
N GLU A 116 -12.76 16.81 -3.63
CA GLU A 116 -13.26 18.11 -3.18
C GLU A 116 -12.57 19.29 -3.90
N ALA A 117 -11.24 19.22 -4.03
CA ALA A 117 -10.45 20.26 -4.69
C ALA A 117 -10.68 20.38 -6.20
N LEU A 118 -11.13 19.30 -6.84
CA LEU A 118 -11.38 19.23 -8.29
C LEU A 118 -12.87 19.31 -8.64
N THR A 119 -13.67 19.92 -7.76
CA THR A 119 -15.10 20.14 -8.02
C THR A 119 -15.28 20.97 -9.29
N GLY A 120 -15.97 20.41 -10.29
CA GLY A 120 -16.18 21.05 -11.60
C GLY A 120 -15.38 20.43 -12.75
N HIS A 121 -14.44 19.52 -12.45
CA HIS A 121 -13.69 18.74 -13.44
C HIS A 121 -14.33 17.38 -13.70
N GLU A 122 -14.12 16.85 -14.91
CA GLU A 122 -14.44 15.47 -15.22
C GLU A 122 -13.36 14.55 -14.63
N LEU A 123 -13.76 13.67 -13.70
CA LEU A 123 -12.88 12.70 -13.07
C LEU A 123 -13.19 11.29 -13.57
N GLU A 124 -12.20 10.66 -14.20
CA GLU A 124 -12.30 9.30 -14.73
C GLU A 124 -11.17 8.43 -14.14
N ILE A 125 -11.52 7.28 -13.56
CA ILE A 125 -10.53 6.26 -13.20
C ILE A 125 -10.49 5.22 -14.31
N ARG A 126 -9.32 5.00 -14.91
CA ARG A 126 -9.10 3.90 -15.86
C ARG A 126 -8.36 2.77 -15.16
N LEU A 127 -8.94 1.57 -15.22
CA LEU A 127 -8.38 0.33 -14.68
C LEU A 127 -7.83 -0.53 -15.81
N ALA A 128 -6.63 -1.08 -15.64
CA ALA A 128 -6.01 -2.01 -16.57
C ALA A 128 -5.43 -3.21 -15.83
N GLN A 129 -5.40 -4.37 -16.50
CA GLN A 129 -4.63 -5.52 -16.07
C GLN A 129 -3.22 -5.44 -16.66
N VAL A 130 -2.20 -5.54 -15.82
CA VAL A 130 -0.79 -5.52 -16.23
C VAL A 130 -0.32 -6.96 -16.43
N ALA A 131 0.37 -7.22 -17.55
CA ALA A 131 0.97 -8.52 -17.83
C ALA A 131 2.36 -8.64 -17.16
N GLY A 132 2.68 -9.84 -16.66
CA GLY A 132 3.99 -10.17 -16.08
C GLY A 132 4.07 -10.00 -14.57
N GLU A 133 5.29 -10.10 -14.03
CA GLU A 133 5.57 -9.70 -12.65
C GLU A 133 5.59 -8.17 -12.57
N PRO A 134 5.18 -7.62 -11.43
CA PRO A 134 5.41 -6.20 -11.23
C PRO A 134 6.90 -5.94 -11.14
N PRO A 135 7.42 -4.87 -11.76
CA PRO A 135 8.85 -4.59 -11.72
C PRO A 135 9.35 -4.58 -10.26
N ALA A 136 10.47 -5.28 -10.03
CA ALA A 136 11.04 -5.45 -8.71
C ALA A 136 11.24 -4.09 -8.03
N GLY A 137 10.49 -3.87 -6.94
CA GLY A 137 10.50 -2.58 -6.25
C GLY A 137 9.33 -1.69 -6.63
N TYR A 138 8.12 -2.10 -6.25
CA TYR A 138 6.96 -1.23 -6.07
C TYR A 138 7.28 -0.06 -5.12
N GLY A 139 7.90 0.96 -5.68
CA GLY A 139 8.23 2.21 -5.04
C GLY A 139 7.46 3.37 -5.66
N PRO A 140 7.54 4.56 -5.06
CA PRO A 140 6.92 5.81 -5.56
C PRO A 140 7.35 6.24 -6.98
N ASP A 141 8.24 5.50 -7.63
CA ASP A 141 8.90 5.87 -8.88
C ASP A 141 8.27 5.24 -10.14
N LEU A 142 7.23 4.42 -9.98
CA LEU A 142 6.59 3.72 -11.09
C LEU A 142 5.71 4.69 -11.90
N ARG A 143 6.04 4.91 -13.17
CA ARG A 143 5.20 5.66 -14.13
C ARG A 143 4.40 4.70 -15.01
N VAL A 144 3.22 5.11 -15.47
CA VAL A 144 2.39 4.35 -16.45
C VAL A 144 3.20 4.02 -17.71
N GLU A 145 4.07 4.95 -18.11
CA GLU A 145 4.90 4.85 -19.32
C GLU A 145 5.94 3.71 -19.20
N ASP A 146 6.42 3.42 -17.99
CA ASP A 146 7.39 2.35 -17.72
C ASP A 146 6.76 0.96 -17.70
N MET A 147 5.42 0.88 -17.66
CA MET A 147 4.67 -0.38 -17.64
C MET A 147 4.40 -0.95 -19.04
N GLY A 148 4.81 -0.25 -20.10
CA GLY A 148 4.54 -0.67 -21.48
C GLY A 148 3.05 -0.82 -21.79
N LEU A 149 2.19 -0.13 -21.03
CA LEU A 149 0.75 -0.21 -21.21
C LEU A 149 0.41 0.43 -22.57
N PRO A 150 -0.17 -0.31 -23.53
CA PRO A 150 -0.78 0.35 -24.67
C PRO A 150 -1.79 1.35 -24.12
N ALA A 151 -1.89 2.54 -24.73
CA ALA A 151 -3.01 3.45 -24.50
C ALA A 151 -4.27 2.58 -24.48
N VAL A 152 -4.92 2.48 -23.32
CA VAL A 152 -5.94 1.47 -23.05
C VAL A 152 -6.91 1.48 -24.23
N GLN A 153 -6.88 0.42 -25.03
CA GLN A 153 -7.90 0.26 -26.06
C GLN A 153 -9.22 0.18 -25.31
N GLU A 154 -10.10 1.13 -25.63
CA GLU A 154 -11.46 1.37 -25.12
C GLU A 154 -12.38 0.13 -25.06
N ARG A 155 -11.90 -1.07 -25.40
CA ARG A 155 -12.75 -2.21 -25.72
C ARG A 155 -13.34 -2.98 -24.55
N ASP A 156 -12.79 -2.87 -23.34
CA ASP A 156 -13.35 -3.52 -22.15
C ASP A 156 -13.66 -2.53 -21.00
N ALA A 157 -13.37 -1.24 -21.21
CA ALA A 157 -13.88 -0.18 -20.35
C ALA A 157 -15.34 0.04 -20.71
N GLN A 158 -16.26 -0.64 -20.02
CA GLN A 158 -17.60 -0.07 -19.87
C GLN A 158 -17.37 1.35 -19.34
N ALA A 159 -17.70 2.36 -20.14
CA ALA A 159 -17.68 3.74 -19.71
C ALA A 159 -18.61 3.86 -18.49
N TRP A 160 -18.03 3.91 -17.28
CA TRP A 160 -18.78 3.90 -16.04
C TRP A 160 -18.77 5.29 -15.42
N PRO A 161 -19.93 5.82 -15.00
CA PRO A 161 -20.15 7.26 -14.90
C PRO A 161 -19.43 7.91 -13.72
N LEU A 162 -18.77 9.03 -14.03
CA LEU A 162 -18.76 10.32 -13.33
C LEU A 162 -18.92 10.28 -11.80
N GLY A 163 -17.80 10.29 -11.09
CA GLY A 163 -17.78 10.46 -9.63
C GLY A 163 -16.47 10.08 -8.93
N GLY A 164 -15.51 9.52 -9.68
CA GLY A 164 -14.22 9.12 -9.13
C GLY A 164 -14.26 7.85 -8.27
N ARG A 165 -15.30 7.02 -8.38
CA ARG A 165 -15.41 5.76 -7.64
C ARG A 165 -15.76 4.58 -8.56
N LEU A 166 -15.07 3.45 -8.39
CA LEU A 166 -15.35 2.18 -9.08
C LEU A 166 -15.50 1.06 -8.07
N ASP A 167 -16.65 0.37 -8.06
CA ASP A 167 -16.87 -0.83 -7.26
C ASP A 167 -16.87 -2.06 -8.18
N TRP A 168 -15.89 -2.95 -8.02
CA TRP A 168 -15.71 -4.17 -8.80
C TRP A 168 -15.77 -5.40 -7.89
N LYS A 169 -16.51 -6.43 -8.31
CA LYS A 169 -16.62 -7.72 -7.60
C LYS A 169 -16.04 -8.81 -8.47
N THR A 170 -15.16 -9.65 -7.92
CA THR A 170 -14.54 -10.78 -8.63
C THR A 170 -14.69 -12.06 -7.82
N THR A 171 -15.03 -13.13 -8.52
CA THR A 171 -15.24 -14.49 -7.98
C THR A 171 -14.34 -15.53 -8.63
N ASP A 172 -13.58 -15.15 -9.66
CA ASP A 172 -12.80 -16.07 -10.51
C ASP A 172 -11.56 -16.64 -9.79
N GLY A 173 -11.08 -15.98 -8.75
CA GLY A 173 -9.88 -16.40 -8.01
C GLY A 173 -8.62 -16.38 -8.87
N GLU A 174 -8.56 -15.59 -9.95
CA GLU A 174 -7.38 -15.48 -10.80
C GLU A 174 -6.35 -14.51 -10.21
N SER A 175 -5.08 -14.86 -10.37
CA SER A 175 -3.98 -13.96 -10.03
C SER A 175 -3.79 -12.94 -11.15
N ARG A 176 -3.68 -11.65 -10.80
CA ARG A 176 -3.53 -10.55 -11.76
C ARG A 176 -2.96 -9.32 -11.08
N ILE A 177 -2.33 -8.44 -11.84
CA ILE A 177 -1.93 -7.11 -11.36
C ILE A 177 -2.89 -6.11 -11.96
N LEU A 178 -3.47 -5.27 -11.12
CA LEU A 178 -4.39 -4.21 -11.50
C LEU A 178 -3.72 -2.86 -11.32
N ALA A 179 -3.71 -2.03 -12.36
CA ALA A 179 -3.23 -0.66 -12.30
C ALA A 179 -4.39 0.31 -12.56
N ALA A 180 -4.51 1.35 -11.74
CA ALA A 180 -5.57 2.35 -11.84
C ALA A 180 -5.00 3.76 -11.91
N GLN A 181 -5.35 4.49 -12.97
CA GLN A 181 -4.89 5.85 -13.23
C GLN A 181 -6.07 6.81 -13.19
N LEU A 182 -5.92 7.92 -12.45
CA LEU A 182 -6.87 9.04 -12.52
C LEU A 182 -6.59 9.88 -13.78
N PHE A 183 -7.66 10.27 -14.46
CA PHE A 183 -7.70 11.29 -15.50
C PHE A 183 -8.57 12.46 -15.04
N ILE A 184 -8.09 13.68 -15.28
CA ILE A 184 -8.80 14.94 -15.04
C ILE A 184 -8.97 15.60 -16.40
N ASP A 185 -10.21 15.76 -16.85
CA ASP A 185 -10.55 16.29 -18.18
C ASP A 185 -9.78 15.58 -19.31
N GLY A 186 -9.71 14.24 -19.22
CA GLY A 186 -8.99 13.40 -20.18
C GLY A 186 -7.46 13.39 -20.07
N THR A 187 -6.85 14.13 -19.13
CA THR A 187 -5.40 14.17 -18.91
C THR A 187 -5.01 13.33 -17.68
N PRO A 188 -4.01 12.42 -17.76
CA PRO A 188 -3.60 11.62 -16.61
C PRO A 188 -3.03 12.50 -15.49
N TYR A 189 -3.34 12.14 -14.24
CA TYR A 189 -2.89 12.88 -13.05
C TYR A 189 -2.33 11.93 -11.98
N GLY A 190 -1.14 12.25 -11.46
CA GLY A 190 -0.52 11.53 -10.34
C GLY A 190 -0.04 10.12 -10.68
N THR A 191 0.50 9.42 -9.67
CA THR A 191 0.96 8.03 -9.80
C THR A 191 -0.22 7.07 -9.85
N PRO A 192 -0.22 6.05 -10.73
CA PRO A 192 -1.18 4.96 -10.66
C PRO A 192 -1.21 4.30 -9.29
N ALA A 193 -2.39 3.90 -8.86
CA ALA A 193 -2.51 2.89 -7.82
C ALA A 193 -2.27 1.52 -8.47
N VAL A 194 -1.56 0.62 -7.78
CA VAL A 194 -1.38 -0.76 -8.23
C VAL A 194 -1.77 -1.72 -7.12
N LEU A 195 -2.48 -2.78 -7.50
CA LEU A 195 -2.90 -3.86 -6.62
C LEU A 195 -2.53 -5.19 -7.25
N GLU A 196 -1.68 -5.95 -6.57
CA GLU A 196 -1.43 -7.34 -6.93
C GLU A 196 -2.50 -8.22 -6.28
N ARG A 197 -3.17 -9.03 -7.10
CA ARG A 197 -4.14 -10.03 -6.68
C ARG A 197 -3.61 -11.44 -6.84
N THR A 198 -3.90 -12.30 -5.88
CA THR A 198 -3.51 -13.70 -5.91
C THR A 198 -4.68 -14.64 -5.68
N GLY A 199 -4.70 -15.72 -6.46
CA GLY A 199 -5.66 -16.81 -6.42
C GLY A 199 -5.19 -17.97 -5.54
N HIS A 200 -6.05 -18.46 -4.65
CA HIS A 200 -5.75 -19.62 -3.79
C HIS A 200 -7.00 -20.20 -3.10
N LEU A 201 -6.84 -21.37 -2.48
CA LEU A 201 -7.91 -22.12 -1.81
C LEU A 201 -8.46 -21.46 -0.55
N ALA A 202 -7.70 -20.56 0.07
CA ALA A 202 -8.11 -19.87 1.30
C ALA A 202 -8.91 -18.58 1.03
N LEU A 203 -9.09 -18.15 -0.22
CA LEU A 203 -9.86 -16.95 -0.54
C LEU A 203 -11.26 -16.99 0.08
N GLY A 204 -11.62 -15.91 0.77
CA GLY A 204 -12.91 -15.78 1.47
C GLY A 204 -13.04 -16.61 2.75
N ARG A 205 -12.04 -17.42 3.10
CA ARG A 205 -12.05 -18.30 4.29
C ARG A 205 -11.44 -17.58 5.49
N ILE A 206 -12.23 -16.70 6.10
CA ILE A 206 -11.78 -15.81 7.18
C ILE A 206 -11.10 -16.61 8.32
N PRO A 207 -9.82 -16.34 8.62
CA PRO A 207 -9.10 -17.03 9.69
C PRO A 207 -9.63 -16.67 11.08
N VAL A 208 -9.54 -17.64 11.99
CA VAL A 208 -9.60 -17.40 13.43
C VAL A 208 -8.18 -17.13 13.91
N LEU A 209 -7.96 -15.94 14.48
CA LEU A 209 -6.66 -15.54 15.03
C LEU A 209 -6.58 -15.89 16.52
N ALA A 210 -5.46 -16.46 16.97
CA ALA A 210 -5.23 -16.73 18.39
C ALA A 210 -4.86 -15.46 19.18
N HIS A 211 -4.28 -14.47 18.49
CA HIS A 211 -3.88 -13.18 19.03
C HIS A 211 -4.60 -12.05 18.31
N GLN A 212 -4.97 -11.01 19.06
CA GLN A 212 -5.68 -9.86 18.50
C GLN A 212 -4.70 -8.98 17.71
N PRO A 213 -4.96 -8.71 16.42
CA PRO A 213 -4.16 -7.76 15.67
C PRO A 213 -4.44 -6.32 16.15
N SER A 214 -3.48 -5.44 15.92
CA SER A 214 -3.56 -4.05 16.34
C SER A 214 -4.55 -3.25 15.51
N ALA A 215 -5.42 -2.49 16.19
CA ALA A 215 -6.32 -1.54 15.54
C ALA A 215 -5.57 -0.39 14.83
N ARG A 216 -4.28 -0.15 15.15
CA ARG A 216 -3.45 0.87 14.47
C ARG A 216 -3.10 0.48 13.05
N TYR A 217 -2.98 -0.83 12.78
CA TYR A 217 -2.60 -1.38 11.48
C TYR A 217 -3.58 -2.51 11.15
N PRO A 218 -4.82 -2.15 10.82
CA PRO A 218 -5.90 -3.12 10.77
C PRO A 218 -5.81 -4.03 9.55
N GLY A 219 -5.15 -3.66 8.43
CA GLY A 219 -4.91 -4.55 7.29
C GLY A 219 -6.13 -5.29 6.73
N GLY A 220 -7.34 -4.74 6.84
CA GLY A 220 -8.60 -5.46 6.49
C GLY A 220 -9.08 -6.49 7.53
N GLY A 221 -8.46 -6.53 8.70
CA GLY A 221 -8.71 -7.48 9.78
C GLY A 221 -8.27 -8.90 9.42
N PRO A 222 -8.81 -9.93 10.09
CA PRO A 222 -8.56 -11.32 9.71
C PRO A 222 -8.93 -11.61 8.24
N ALA A 223 -9.98 -10.96 7.72
CA ALA A 223 -10.40 -11.08 6.32
C ALA A 223 -9.34 -10.57 5.33
N GLY A 224 -8.49 -9.64 5.76
CA GLY A 224 -7.36 -9.14 4.96
C GLY A 224 -6.38 -10.24 4.55
N LEU A 225 -6.16 -11.24 5.42
CA LEU A 225 -5.23 -12.34 5.17
C LEU A 225 -5.70 -13.33 4.09
N VAL A 226 -6.93 -13.18 3.60
CA VAL A 226 -7.60 -14.13 2.70
C VAL A 226 -8.48 -13.42 1.65
N ASN A 227 -8.21 -12.14 1.38
CA ASN A 227 -8.97 -11.37 0.39
C ASN A 227 -8.29 -11.39 -1.00
N GLY A 228 -7.12 -12.02 -1.10
CA GLY A 228 -6.31 -12.13 -2.30
C GLY A 228 -5.69 -10.82 -2.72
N ALA A 229 -5.43 -9.89 -1.80
CA ALA A 229 -4.73 -8.63 -2.06
C ALA A 229 -3.35 -8.66 -1.42
N ARG A 230 -2.33 -8.37 -2.22
CA ARG A 230 -0.94 -8.34 -1.77
C ARG A 230 -0.50 -6.91 -1.50
N GLY A 231 0.13 -6.71 -0.34
CA GLY A 231 0.69 -5.44 0.08
C GLY A 231 1.84 -4.96 -0.82
N THR A 232 2.11 -3.66 -0.80
CA THR A 232 3.25 -3.04 -1.46
C THR A 232 4.43 -2.91 -0.48
N ARG A 233 5.55 -2.33 -0.92
CA ARG A 233 6.65 -1.97 0.00
C ARG A 233 6.33 -0.73 0.86
N GLU A 234 5.16 -0.14 0.72
CA GLU A 234 4.62 0.89 1.62
C GLU A 234 3.63 0.25 2.58
N PHE A 235 4.05 -0.04 3.82
CA PHE A 235 3.20 -0.74 4.77
C PHE A 235 1.93 0.02 5.18
N ARG A 236 1.85 1.32 4.87
CA ARG A 236 0.68 2.17 5.12
C ARG A 236 -0.35 2.16 3.99
N ASP A 237 -0.20 1.27 3.01
CA ASP A 237 -1.18 1.08 1.93
C ASP A 237 -2.51 0.46 2.40
N GLY A 238 -2.61 0.06 3.66
CA GLY A 238 -3.83 -0.49 4.26
C GLY A 238 -4.00 -2.00 4.07
N LEU A 239 -3.03 -2.68 3.44
CA LEU A 239 -3.07 -4.11 3.15
C LEU A 239 -2.30 -4.96 4.15
N TRP A 240 -1.54 -4.35 5.06
CA TRP A 240 -0.74 -5.06 6.06
C TRP A 240 -1.45 -5.09 7.42
N LEU A 241 -1.69 -6.30 7.93
CA LEU A 241 -2.21 -6.57 9.27
C LEU A 241 -1.06 -6.64 10.27
N GLY A 242 -1.10 -5.79 11.31
CA GLY A 242 -0.03 -5.67 12.30
C GLY A 242 -0.30 -6.40 13.61
N PHE A 243 0.70 -7.12 14.13
CA PHE A 243 0.73 -7.73 15.45
C PHE A 243 1.86 -7.11 16.29
N GLU A 244 1.57 -6.72 17.54
CA GLU A 244 2.54 -6.05 18.43
C GLU A 244 2.96 -7.02 19.53
N SER A 245 4.24 -7.37 19.59
CA SER A 245 4.83 -8.26 20.61
C SER A 245 4.20 -9.65 20.75
N THR A 246 3.30 -10.05 19.85
CA THR A 246 2.69 -11.38 19.81
C THR A 246 2.97 -12.06 18.49
N ASP A 247 2.93 -13.39 18.51
CA ASP A 247 2.99 -14.20 17.29
C ASP A 247 1.77 -13.90 16.39
N LEU A 248 1.96 -14.10 15.08
CA LEU A 248 0.84 -14.43 14.21
C LEU A 248 0.46 -15.88 14.48
N ASP A 249 -0.82 -16.17 14.67
CA ASP A 249 -1.35 -17.55 14.70
C ASP A 249 -2.75 -17.55 14.09
N ALA A 250 -2.84 -17.94 12.82
CA ALA A 250 -4.05 -17.91 12.02
C ALA A 250 -4.50 -19.33 11.66
N ARG A 251 -5.76 -19.66 11.95
CA ARG A 251 -6.40 -20.94 11.62
C ARG A 251 -7.49 -20.74 10.59
N ILE A 252 -7.42 -21.45 9.46
CA ILE A 252 -8.34 -21.32 8.33
C ILE A 252 -9.04 -22.66 8.08
N ASP A 253 -10.36 -22.63 7.95
CA ASP A 253 -11.17 -23.75 7.44
C ASP A 253 -11.44 -23.55 5.94
N LEU A 254 -10.90 -24.43 5.09
CA LEU A 254 -11.09 -24.38 3.64
C LEU A 254 -12.51 -24.81 3.21
N GLY A 255 -13.34 -25.27 4.15
CA GLY A 255 -14.71 -25.71 3.97
C GLY A 255 -14.85 -27.19 3.61
N ALA A 256 -13.84 -27.77 2.96
CA ALA A 256 -13.76 -29.19 2.64
C ALA A 256 -12.30 -29.64 2.54
N ALA A 257 -12.04 -30.94 2.57
CA ALA A 257 -10.70 -31.46 2.32
C ALA A 257 -10.27 -31.19 0.87
N ARG A 258 -9.14 -30.51 0.69
CA ARG A 258 -8.56 -30.11 -0.59
C ARG A 258 -7.12 -30.63 -0.71
N PRO A 259 -6.62 -30.95 -1.92
CA PRO A 259 -5.19 -31.12 -2.10
C PRO A 259 -4.48 -29.79 -1.79
N ILE A 260 -3.32 -29.88 -1.14
CA ILE A 260 -2.46 -28.76 -0.75
C ILE A 260 -1.04 -29.15 -1.13
N ASN A 261 -0.48 -28.45 -2.10
CA ASN A 261 0.89 -28.58 -2.55
C ASN A 261 1.77 -27.41 -2.09
N GLU A 262 1.18 -26.24 -1.86
CA GLU A 262 1.90 -25.04 -1.44
C GLU A 262 1.15 -24.29 -0.32
N MET A 263 1.91 -23.79 0.64
CA MET A 263 1.45 -22.78 1.59
C MET A 263 2.49 -21.66 1.66
N SER A 264 2.04 -20.41 1.63
CA SER A 264 2.93 -19.26 1.82
C SER A 264 2.25 -18.10 2.55
N ILE A 265 3.09 -17.23 3.12
CA ILE A 265 2.68 -15.95 3.69
C ILE A 265 3.78 -14.93 3.41
N ARG A 266 3.41 -13.68 3.13
CA ARG A 266 4.39 -12.60 3.02
C ARG A 266 4.39 -11.73 4.26
N CYS A 267 5.59 -11.35 4.64
CA CYS A 267 5.86 -10.52 5.81
C CYS A 267 6.66 -9.29 5.38
N TYR A 268 6.40 -8.16 6.01
CA TYR A 268 7.13 -6.92 5.80
C TYR A 268 8.23 -6.74 6.85
N GLN A 269 9.39 -6.23 6.44
CA GLN A 269 10.36 -5.66 7.38
C GLN A 269 10.70 -4.22 6.98
N GLY A 270 10.70 -3.38 8.01
CA GLY A 270 11.12 -1.99 7.98
C GLY A 270 11.59 -1.66 9.37
N SER A 271 12.82 -2.07 9.69
CA SER A 271 13.35 -2.01 11.06
C SER A 271 13.31 -0.61 11.66
N PRO A 272 13.48 0.52 10.93
CA PRO A 272 13.29 1.85 11.51
C PRO A 272 11.88 2.13 12.03
N ALA A 273 10.87 1.39 11.57
CA ALA A 273 9.50 1.44 12.06
C ALA A 273 9.18 0.33 13.09
N TRP A 274 10.21 -0.35 13.61
CA TRP A 274 10.13 -1.42 14.61
C TRP A 274 9.42 -2.68 14.07
N ILE A 275 9.34 -2.82 12.74
CA ILE A 275 8.73 -3.95 12.04
C ILE A 275 9.81 -4.93 11.60
N PHE A 276 9.72 -6.17 12.06
CA PHE A 276 10.67 -7.23 11.81
C PHE A 276 9.97 -8.44 11.19
N LEU A 277 10.72 -9.21 10.39
CA LEU A 277 10.24 -10.52 9.97
C LEU A 277 10.05 -11.44 11.19
N PRO A 278 9.07 -12.34 11.17
CA PRO A 278 9.03 -13.46 12.09
C PRO A 278 10.32 -14.29 11.99
N SER A 279 10.85 -14.79 13.11
CA SER A 279 12.09 -15.59 13.08
C SER A 279 11.95 -16.87 12.27
N GLU A 280 10.73 -17.42 12.26
CA GLU A 280 10.31 -18.55 11.45
C GLU A 280 8.79 -18.49 11.24
N VAL A 281 8.33 -19.19 10.20
CA VAL A 281 6.92 -19.48 9.97
C VAL A 281 6.70 -20.98 9.97
N GLU A 282 5.81 -21.44 10.85
CA GLU A 282 5.37 -22.82 10.93
C GLU A 282 4.03 -22.98 10.20
N PHE A 283 3.98 -23.96 9.29
CA PHE A 283 2.78 -24.34 8.55
C PHE A 283 2.27 -25.68 9.07
N GLN A 284 0.99 -25.71 9.46
CA GLN A 284 0.32 -26.92 9.93
C GLN A 284 -0.96 -27.20 9.14
N ILE A 285 -1.34 -28.47 9.08
CA ILE A 285 -2.61 -28.93 8.49
C ILE A 285 -3.43 -29.75 9.49
N SER A 286 -4.73 -29.86 9.26
CA SER A 286 -5.62 -30.70 10.06
C SER A 286 -6.87 -31.11 9.27
N ASP A 287 -7.36 -32.32 9.52
CA ASP A 287 -8.66 -32.78 9.01
C ASP A 287 -9.84 -32.34 9.90
N ASP A 288 -9.61 -32.16 11.20
CA ASP A 288 -10.65 -31.93 12.21
C ASP A 288 -10.58 -30.54 12.90
N GLY A 289 -9.54 -29.76 12.60
CA GLY A 289 -9.28 -28.44 13.18
C GLY A 289 -8.80 -28.48 14.63
N ARG A 290 -8.53 -29.66 15.18
CA ARG A 290 -8.15 -29.89 16.59
C ARG A 290 -6.77 -30.53 16.71
N ARG A 291 -6.49 -31.53 15.90
CA ARG A 291 -5.20 -32.22 15.83
C ARG A 291 -4.42 -31.70 14.63
N TRP A 292 -3.24 -31.15 14.88
CA TRP A 292 -2.45 -30.46 13.88
C TRP A 292 -1.17 -31.23 13.58
N GLU A 293 -0.88 -31.40 12.30
CA GLU A 293 0.41 -31.92 11.78
C GLU A 293 1.22 -30.73 11.27
N THR A 294 2.46 -30.58 11.74
CA THR A 294 3.41 -29.61 11.17
C THR A 294 3.96 -30.16 9.86
N VAL A 295 3.72 -29.45 8.76
CA VAL A 295 4.16 -29.87 7.42
C VAL A 295 5.42 -29.14 6.97
N ALA A 296 5.69 -27.96 7.52
CA ALA A 296 6.92 -27.22 7.28
C ALA A 296 7.19 -26.20 8.39
N ILE A 297 8.48 -25.93 8.63
CA ILE A 297 8.96 -24.77 9.39
C ILE A 297 9.96 -24.07 8.48
N VAL A 298 9.70 -22.81 8.15
CA VAL A 298 10.50 -22.02 7.21
C VAL A 298 11.16 -20.87 7.96
N SER A 299 12.49 -20.87 8.00
CA SER A 299 13.31 -19.79 8.55
C SER A 299 13.89 -18.92 7.43
N HIS A 300 14.52 -17.80 7.78
CA HIS A 300 15.22 -16.92 6.84
C HIS A 300 16.58 -16.49 7.39
N ASP A 301 17.47 -16.01 6.50
CA ASP A 301 18.76 -15.42 6.83
C ASP A 301 18.79 -13.89 6.69
N VAL A 302 17.64 -13.28 6.32
CA VAL A 302 17.48 -11.82 6.22
C VAL A 302 17.86 -11.16 7.53
N SER A 303 18.88 -10.30 7.49
CA SER A 303 19.35 -9.58 8.67
C SER A 303 18.29 -8.59 9.16
N PRO A 304 17.98 -8.57 10.47
CA PRO A 304 17.03 -7.60 11.03
C PRO A 304 17.60 -6.17 11.01
N ARG A 305 18.90 -6.00 10.74
CA ARG A 305 19.58 -4.70 10.59
C ARG A 305 19.34 -4.03 9.24
N ILE A 306 18.76 -4.75 8.26
CA ILE A 306 18.38 -4.14 6.99
C ILE A 306 17.28 -3.12 7.29
N GLN A 307 17.57 -1.86 6.99
CA GLN A 307 16.67 -0.73 7.19
C GLN A 307 15.76 -0.48 5.99
N ASP A 308 16.10 -1.07 4.85
CA ASP A 308 15.29 -1.01 3.64
C ASP A 308 13.92 -1.66 3.86
N ARG A 309 12.96 -1.16 3.11
CA ARG A 309 11.59 -1.68 3.07
C ARG A 309 11.59 -2.95 2.24
N LEU A 310 11.46 -4.09 2.90
CA LEU A 310 11.48 -5.39 2.23
C LEU A 310 10.19 -6.16 2.50
N VAL A 311 9.84 -6.99 1.53
CA VAL A 311 8.80 -8.01 1.65
C VAL A 311 9.48 -9.35 1.46
N HIS A 312 9.25 -10.26 2.40
CA HIS A 312 9.79 -11.62 2.37
C HIS A 312 8.63 -12.62 2.36
N GLU A 313 8.68 -13.59 1.44
CA GLU A 313 7.68 -14.66 1.37
C GLU A 313 8.25 -15.91 2.03
N PHE A 314 7.62 -16.33 3.13
CA PHE A 314 7.84 -17.64 3.71
C PHE A 314 7.00 -18.64 2.95
N ARG A 315 7.64 -19.66 2.37
CA ARG A 315 6.99 -20.57 1.42
C ARG A 315 7.39 -22.01 1.70
N ALA A 316 6.39 -22.88 1.70
CA ALA A 316 6.55 -24.33 1.71
C ALA A 316 5.89 -24.91 0.46
N GLU A 317 6.66 -25.61 -0.37
CA GLU A 317 6.23 -26.21 -1.64
C GLU A 317 6.42 -27.74 -1.60
N GLY A 318 5.77 -28.45 -2.53
CA GLY A 318 5.90 -29.90 -2.65
C GLY A 318 5.32 -30.65 -1.45
N LEU A 319 4.29 -30.07 -0.81
CA LEU A 319 3.70 -30.64 0.40
C LEU A 319 2.98 -31.97 0.09
N GLU A 320 2.36 -32.10 -1.08
CA GLU A 320 1.59 -33.29 -1.50
C GLU A 320 0.62 -33.79 -0.40
N ARG A 321 -0.03 -32.86 0.31
CA ARG A 321 -0.97 -33.17 1.40
C ARG A 321 -2.41 -32.98 0.95
N ARG A 322 -3.33 -33.53 1.75
CA ARG A 322 -4.76 -33.27 1.64
C ARG A 322 -5.30 -32.98 3.03
N ALA A 323 -5.94 -31.83 3.20
CA ALA A 323 -6.52 -31.43 4.49
C ALA A 323 -7.68 -30.45 4.29
N ARG A 324 -8.49 -30.27 5.34
CA ARG A 324 -9.56 -29.27 5.38
C ARG A 324 -9.13 -27.98 6.05
N HIS A 325 -8.32 -28.08 7.08
CA HIS A 325 -7.89 -26.94 7.88
C HIS A 325 -6.40 -26.70 7.69
N VAL A 326 -6.02 -25.43 7.70
CA VAL A 326 -4.62 -25.01 7.71
C VAL A 326 -4.38 -24.03 8.84
N ARG A 327 -3.15 -23.98 9.33
CA ARG A 327 -2.71 -23.02 10.35
C ARG A 327 -1.33 -22.49 10.00
N VAL A 328 -1.16 -21.19 10.18
CA VAL A 328 0.09 -20.47 9.90
C VAL A 328 0.49 -19.73 11.16
N ILE A 329 1.70 -19.99 11.65
CA ILE A 329 2.23 -19.42 12.89
C ILE A 329 3.53 -18.68 12.57
N GLY A 330 3.55 -17.36 12.73
CA GLY A 330 4.75 -16.53 12.58
C GLY A 330 5.29 -16.13 13.94
N ARG A 331 6.50 -16.57 14.27
CA ARG A 331 7.13 -16.32 15.58
C ARG A 331 7.68 -14.90 15.70
N SER A 332 7.15 -14.14 16.65
CA SER A 332 7.59 -12.78 16.93
C SER A 332 8.93 -12.77 17.65
N LEU A 333 9.73 -11.73 17.41
CA LEU A 333 10.89 -11.43 18.25
C LEU A 333 10.46 -10.97 19.67
N GLY A 334 9.18 -10.63 19.85
CA GLY A 334 8.59 -10.08 21.07
C GLY A 334 9.01 -8.63 21.33
N VAL A 335 10.31 -8.38 21.35
CA VAL A 335 10.92 -7.06 21.57
C VAL A 335 11.98 -6.73 20.52
N CYS A 336 12.24 -5.43 20.33
CA CYS A 336 13.31 -4.94 19.49
C CYS A 336 14.68 -5.44 20.00
N PRO A 337 15.56 -5.92 19.10
CA PRO A 337 16.92 -6.35 19.45
C PRO A 337 17.78 -5.25 20.08
N ASP A 338 18.79 -5.63 20.86
CA ASP A 338 19.66 -4.72 21.62
C ASP A 338 20.36 -3.63 20.78
N TRP A 339 20.62 -3.91 19.50
CA TRP A 339 21.27 -2.95 18.61
C TRP A 339 20.32 -1.89 18.05
N HIS A 340 19.00 -2.13 18.14
CA HIS A 340 17.98 -1.25 17.60
C HIS A 340 17.79 -0.06 18.55
N TYR A 341 17.52 1.13 18.02
CA TYR A 341 17.34 2.32 18.86
C TYR A 341 16.12 2.22 19.81
N GLY A 342 15.17 1.32 19.49
CA GLY A 342 14.04 0.94 20.32
C GLY A 342 14.26 -0.31 21.17
N ALA A 343 15.51 -0.73 21.43
CA ALA A 343 15.86 -1.95 22.15
C ALA A 343 15.00 -2.21 23.41
N GLY A 344 14.52 -3.45 23.55
CA GLY A 344 13.64 -3.87 24.64
C GLY A 344 12.18 -3.39 24.53
N GLY A 345 11.87 -2.46 23.62
CA GLY A 345 10.51 -2.06 23.30
C GLY A 345 9.79 -3.05 22.37
N PRO A 346 8.46 -2.92 22.17
CA PRO A 346 7.66 -3.89 21.44
C PRO A 346 8.01 -3.93 19.94
N CYS A 347 8.18 -5.12 19.36
CA CYS A 347 8.36 -5.26 17.91
C CYS A 347 7.03 -5.60 17.20
N TRP A 348 6.98 -5.28 15.90
CA TRP A 348 5.85 -5.60 15.05
C TRP A 348 6.13 -6.75 14.09
N ILE A 349 5.11 -7.60 13.86
CA ILE A 349 4.99 -8.43 12.65
C ILE A 349 3.90 -7.80 11.76
N PHE A 350 4.20 -7.64 10.48
CA PHE A 350 3.25 -7.18 9.47
C PHE A 350 3.10 -8.25 8.40
N VAL A 351 1.86 -8.65 8.12
CA VAL A 351 1.52 -9.70 7.14
C VAL A 351 0.36 -9.24 6.26
N ASP A 352 0.33 -9.67 5.01
CA ASP A 352 -0.71 -9.27 4.06
C ASP A 352 -1.66 -10.43 3.69
N GLU A 353 -1.16 -11.54 3.14
CA GLU A 353 -1.98 -12.60 2.54
C GLU A 353 -1.41 -14.00 2.87
N ILE A 354 -2.29 -14.94 3.24
CA ILE A 354 -2.00 -16.36 3.41
C ILE A 354 -2.48 -17.12 2.16
N VAL A 355 -1.54 -17.69 1.42
CA VAL A 355 -1.78 -18.42 0.18
C VAL A 355 -1.75 -19.93 0.43
N VAL A 356 -2.71 -20.66 -0.15
CA VAL A 356 -2.83 -22.13 -0.08
C VAL A 356 -3.19 -22.68 -1.45
N ARG A 357 -2.34 -23.50 -2.08
CA ARG A 357 -2.57 -24.06 -3.43
C ARG A 357 -2.53 -25.57 -3.47
#